data_AF-A0A2E6XW14-F1
#
_entry.id   AF-A0A2E6XW14-F1
#
_cell.length_a   1.000
_cell.length_b   1.000
_cell.length_c   1.000
_cell.angle_alpha   90.00
_cell.angle_beta   90.00
_cell.angle_gamma   90.00
#
_symmetry.space_group_name_H-M   'P 1'
#
loop_
_entity.id
_entity.type
_entity.pdbx_description
1 polymer ?
#
loop_
_entity_poly.entity_id
_entity_poly.type
_entity_poly.pdbx_seq_one_letter_code
_entity_poly.pdbx_strand_id
1 'polypeptide(L)'
;MKIIDIVVLLSVGLIMFVGGYFVYNMHQRHIDLEHYIIGLETKIHDYEIKQHDDSSTSVINTQTTATQSQLWSRLQRTLQNTVLQLIVTTAEHNVLQPYQVPSPRRESGSAFIISQEGEVITNAHVVNQATMIMAQMPAFGKHQFELDLVGIMPEKDIALLKFKAEDVEKIKATVGKMTYLPLGDSDQVMRSQEILALGYPLGQESLKSTTGVISGRESGMIQMSAAINPGSSGGPSIDMHGYVVGINRAGVVEAQNVGYFIPINDLKIFLKDLRAGGLVRKPYIGVYQSMATEELVKALGNPEPGGTYVVDVLYDSPLKGQLKPGDMIYEVNGLSVDLYGDVTVPWSEDKISTAEYISRLAVGKKVSLVVYRKGQRKQFVCTFNRKKLAPVRMVYPGYEELPYESFGGYVVMPLMLNHLPHLVKTAPGLAKFAEEKMQDKPHLVVTYVLPNSPAYRARLRIQGSVLKKVNGQKVSTLDDLRHALADSGDQITVETTDNVLVALSKDKVLESEPMLAQVFGYKVTPGMKQLLPQQASSIAQQMPLA
;
A
#
# COMPACT_ATOMS: atom_id res chain seq x y z
N MET A 1 -14.25 55.93 28.55
CA MET A 1 -14.17 55.00 27.41
C MET A 1 -13.32 55.66 26.33
N LYS A 2 -12.24 55.04 25.90
CA LYS A 2 -11.38 55.61 24.85
C LYS A 2 -12.11 55.45 23.51
N ILE A 3 -11.92 56.37 22.57
CA ILE A 3 -12.56 56.35 21.23
C ILE A 3 -12.39 54.98 20.53
N ILE A 4 -11.26 54.30 20.79
CA ILE A 4 -10.94 52.96 20.29
C ILE A 4 -11.96 51.91 20.77
N ASP A 5 -12.41 51.99 22.03
CA ASP A 5 -13.35 51.01 22.60
C ASP A 5 -14.73 51.11 21.93
N ILE A 6 -15.14 52.31 21.52
CA ILE A 6 -16.40 52.56 20.81
C ILE A 6 -16.35 52.00 19.38
N VAL A 7 -15.21 52.16 18.68
CA VAL A 7 -15.02 51.63 17.33
C VAL A 7 -15.01 50.10 17.31
N VAL A 8 -14.40 49.47 18.32
CA VAL A 8 -14.40 48.00 18.47
C VAL A 8 -15.81 47.49 18.77
N LEU A 9 -16.57 48.14 19.65
CA LEU A 9 -17.96 47.75 19.94
C LEU A 9 -18.88 47.90 18.72
N LEU A 10 -18.74 48.99 17.95
CA LEU A 10 -19.52 49.22 16.74
C LEU A 10 -19.19 48.21 15.63
N SER A 11 -17.92 47.84 15.47
CA SER A 11 -17.49 46.85 14.47
C SER A 11 -17.95 45.43 14.81
N VAL A 12 -17.88 45.02 16.09
CA VAL A 12 -18.42 43.73 16.55
C VAL A 12 -19.94 43.69 16.39
N GLY A 13 -20.64 44.78 16.71
CA GLY A 13 -22.08 44.89 16.51
C GLY A 13 -22.48 44.76 15.04
N LEU A 14 -21.74 45.40 14.13
CA LEU A 14 -21.99 45.31 12.69
C LEU A 14 -21.73 43.89 12.15
N ILE A 15 -20.67 43.22 12.59
CA ILE A 15 -20.37 41.83 12.19
C ILE A 15 -21.47 40.88 12.66
N MET A 16 -21.96 41.01 13.89
CA MET A 16 -23.06 40.19 14.38
C MET A 16 -24.38 40.47 13.65
N PHE A 17 -24.65 41.74 13.29
CA PHE A 17 -25.86 42.10 12.55
C PHE A 17 -25.84 41.57 11.11
N VAL A 18 -24.72 41.74 10.40
CA VAL A 18 -24.55 41.23 9.03
C VAL A 18 -24.53 39.71 9.00
N GLY A 19 -23.83 39.07 9.95
CA GLY A 19 -23.80 37.61 10.10
C GLY A 19 -25.19 37.04 10.43
N GLY A 20 -25.91 37.65 11.37
CA GLY A 20 -27.27 37.26 11.72
C GLY A 20 -28.25 37.42 10.56
N TYR A 21 -28.17 38.52 9.81
CA TYR A 21 -28.99 38.75 8.62
C TYR A 21 -28.71 37.72 7.51
N PHE A 22 -27.45 37.36 7.32
CA PHE A 22 -27.06 36.34 6.34
C PHE A 22 -27.58 34.95 6.73
N VAL A 23 -27.44 34.55 8.00
CA VAL A 23 -27.96 33.27 8.53
C VAL A 23 -29.48 33.22 8.44
N TYR A 24 -30.17 34.32 8.77
CA TYR A 24 -31.63 34.40 8.64
C TYR A 24 -32.08 34.24 7.19
N ASN A 25 -31.43 34.91 6.24
CA ASN A 25 -31.75 34.77 4.81
C ASN A 25 -31.44 33.36 4.27
N MET A 26 -30.37 32.71 4.74
CA MET A 26 -30.10 31.32 4.40
C MET A 26 -31.19 30.39 4.94
N HIS A 27 -31.65 30.61 6.17
CA HIS A 27 -32.71 29.82 6.77
C HIS A 27 -34.05 29.99 6.03
N GLN A 28 -34.42 31.23 5.66
CA GLN A 28 -35.62 31.47 4.86
C GLN A 28 -35.55 30.80 3.48
N ARG A 29 -34.40 30.88 2.79
CA ARG A 29 -34.20 30.17 1.51
C ARG A 29 -34.28 28.65 1.66
N HIS A 30 -33.82 28.10 2.78
CA HIS A 30 -33.96 26.67 3.05
C HIS A 30 -35.43 26.29 3.21
N ILE A 31 -36.22 27.09 3.93
CA ILE A 31 -37.66 26.84 4.10
C ILE A 31 -38.39 26.95 2.75
N ASP A 32 -38.04 27.92 1.91
CA ASP A 32 -38.63 28.05 0.56
C ASP A 32 -38.30 26.85 -0.33
N LEU A 33 -37.07 26.32 -0.25
CA LEU A 33 -36.64 25.14 -0.99
C LEU A 33 -37.38 23.87 -0.54
N GLU A 34 -37.62 23.69 0.76
CA GLU A 34 -38.41 22.57 1.29
C GLU A 34 -39.85 22.60 0.74
N HIS A 35 -40.49 23.77 0.75
CA HIS A 35 -41.84 23.92 0.17
C HIS A 35 -41.85 23.66 -1.35
N TYR A 36 -40.80 24.06 -2.06
CA TYR A 36 -40.68 23.79 -3.50
C TYR A 36 -40.50 22.29 -3.79
N ILE A 37 -39.70 21.57 -2.99
CA ILE A 37 -39.50 20.12 -3.11
C ILE A 37 -40.81 19.37 -2.85
N ILE A 38 -41.53 19.70 -1.78
CA ILE A 38 -42.84 19.10 -1.47
C ILE A 38 -43.84 19.35 -2.62
N GLY A 39 -43.82 20.55 -3.20
CA GLY A 39 -44.64 20.88 -4.37
C GLY A 39 -44.27 20.08 -5.64
N LEU A 40 -42.99 19.72 -5.82
CA LEU A 40 -42.55 18.87 -6.92
C LEU A 40 -42.93 17.41 -6.72
N GLU A 41 -42.78 16.87 -5.50
CA GLU A 41 -43.19 15.51 -5.17
C GLU A 41 -44.69 15.30 -5.41
N THR A 42 -45.51 16.29 -5.03
CA THR A 42 -46.96 16.25 -5.27
C THR A 42 -47.29 16.24 -6.77
N LYS A 43 -46.59 17.05 -7.57
CA LYS A 43 -46.77 17.10 -9.03
C LYS A 43 -46.29 15.82 -9.74
N ILE A 44 -45.23 15.20 -9.24
CA ILE A 44 -44.74 13.91 -9.74
C ILE A 44 -45.77 12.82 -9.44
N HIS A 45 -46.31 12.80 -8.22
CA HIS A 45 -47.34 11.85 -7.83
C HIS A 45 -48.63 12.00 -8.67
N ASP A 46 -49.09 13.22 -8.91
CA ASP A 46 -50.25 13.50 -9.78
C ASP A 46 -49.98 13.11 -11.25
N TYR A 47 -48.73 13.20 -11.71
CA TYR A 47 -48.34 12.77 -13.06
C TYR A 47 -48.31 11.24 -13.19
N GLU A 48 -47.80 10.53 -12.18
CA GLU A 48 -47.79 9.07 -12.12
C GLU A 48 -49.21 8.48 -12.07
N ILE A 49 -50.13 9.11 -11.33
CA ILE A 49 -51.55 8.71 -11.28
C ILE A 49 -52.22 8.91 -12.65
N LYS A 50 -51.95 10.02 -13.34
CA LYS A 50 -52.50 10.26 -14.69
C LYS A 50 -51.97 9.31 -15.76
N GLN A 51 -50.76 8.79 -15.64
CA GLN A 51 -50.23 7.78 -16.56
C GLN A 51 -50.82 6.39 -16.34
N HIS A 52 -51.31 6.09 -15.12
CA HIS A 52 -51.86 4.78 -14.78
C HIS A 52 -53.32 4.57 -15.22
N ASP A 53 -54.09 5.65 -15.46
CA ASP A 53 -55.52 5.54 -15.82
C ASP A 53 -55.76 5.39 -17.35
N ASP A 54 -54.74 5.65 -18.18
CA ASP A 54 -54.89 5.73 -19.66
C ASP A 54 -54.36 4.50 -20.44
N SER A 55 -54.09 3.37 -19.77
CA SER A 55 -53.59 2.16 -20.45
C SER A 55 -54.31 0.88 -20.03
N SER A 56 -55.56 0.75 -20.47
CA SER A 56 -56.22 -0.56 -20.53
C SER A 56 -55.77 -1.36 -21.75
N THR A 57 -55.60 -2.67 -21.53
CA THR A 57 -55.49 -3.78 -22.51
C THR A 57 -54.18 -3.96 -23.29
N SER A 58 -53.28 -4.78 -22.73
CA SER A 58 -52.81 -5.97 -23.44
C SER A 58 -52.38 -7.06 -22.44
N VAL A 59 -52.93 -8.26 -22.63
CA VAL A 59 -52.57 -9.46 -21.88
C VAL A 59 -51.20 -9.90 -22.40
N ILE A 60 -50.15 -9.72 -21.61
CA ILE A 60 -48.83 -10.32 -21.84
C ILE A 60 -48.59 -11.30 -20.71
N ASN A 61 -48.32 -12.56 -21.07
CA ASN A 61 -47.78 -13.59 -20.19
C ASN A 61 -46.58 -13.04 -19.41
N THR A 62 -46.76 -12.71 -18.14
CA THR A 62 -45.67 -12.31 -17.25
C THR A 62 -45.03 -13.57 -16.67
N GLN A 63 -44.08 -14.15 -17.41
CA GLN A 63 -42.90 -14.65 -16.71
C GLN A 63 -42.27 -13.43 -16.05
N THR A 64 -42.41 -13.30 -14.73
CA THR A 64 -41.89 -12.17 -13.97
C THR A 64 -40.37 -12.28 -13.94
N THR A 65 -39.69 -11.79 -14.98
CA THR A 65 -38.24 -11.63 -14.97
C THR A 65 -37.93 -10.64 -13.86
N ALA A 66 -37.25 -11.08 -12.80
CA ALA A 66 -36.88 -10.21 -11.69
C ALA A 66 -36.11 -8.99 -12.22
N THR A 67 -36.42 -7.80 -11.72
CA THR A 67 -35.67 -6.59 -12.07
C THR A 67 -34.23 -6.71 -11.55
N GLN A 68 -33.27 -6.03 -12.18
CA GLN A 68 -31.87 -6.07 -11.74
C GLN A 68 -31.70 -5.67 -10.26
N SER A 69 -32.44 -4.66 -9.80
CA SER A 69 -32.46 -4.25 -8.39
C SER A 69 -32.92 -5.39 -7.45
N GLN A 70 -33.92 -6.18 -7.86
CA GLN A 70 -34.37 -7.35 -7.11
C GLN A 70 -33.30 -8.46 -7.07
N LEU A 71 -32.54 -8.64 -8.16
CA LEU A 71 -31.42 -9.58 -8.21
C LEU A 71 -30.29 -9.17 -7.26
N TRP A 72 -29.88 -7.90 -7.29
CA TRP A 72 -28.84 -7.39 -6.40
C TRP A 72 -29.23 -7.46 -4.93
N SER A 73 -30.47 -7.11 -4.61
CA SER A 73 -31.02 -7.22 -3.25
C SER A 73 -31.00 -8.67 -2.74
N ARG A 74 -31.35 -9.63 -3.60
CA ARG A 74 -31.31 -11.06 -3.28
C ARG A 74 -29.87 -11.55 -3.08
N LEU A 75 -28.95 -11.14 -3.95
CA LEU A 75 -27.53 -11.49 -3.84
C LEU A 75 -26.94 -10.92 -2.54
N GLN A 76 -27.11 -9.62 -2.28
CA GLN A 76 -26.63 -8.99 -1.05
C GLN A 76 -27.09 -9.75 0.20
N ARG A 77 -28.37 -10.12 0.29
CA ARG A 77 -28.92 -10.86 1.44
C ARG A 77 -28.32 -12.25 1.58
N THR A 78 -28.09 -12.93 0.46
CA THR A 78 -27.52 -14.29 0.44
C THR A 78 -26.04 -14.26 0.83
N LEU A 79 -25.33 -13.19 0.47
CA LEU A 79 -23.88 -13.07 0.62
C LEU A 79 -23.45 -12.36 1.89
N GLN A 80 -24.36 -11.77 2.66
CA GLN A 80 -24.02 -10.93 3.82
C GLN A 80 -23.09 -11.61 4.84
N ASN A 81 -23.24 -12.91 5.09
CA ASN A 81 -22.41 -13.64 6.06
C ASN A 81 -21.07 -14.12 5.49
N THR A 82 -20.78 -13.81 4.23
CA THR A 82 -19.50 -14.12 3.57
C THR A 82 -18.56 -12.92 3.52
N VAL A 83 -19.08 -11.71 3.76
CA VAL A 83 -18.33 -10.46 3.81
C VAL A 83 -18.16 -10.06 5.27
N LEU A 84 -16.94 -9.70 5.64
CA LEU A 84 -16.53 -9.44 7.01
C LEU A 84 -16.09 -7.98 7.16
N GLN A 85 -16.40 -7.40 8.31
CA GLN A 85 -15.73 -6.17 8.73
C GLN A 85 -14.42 -6.55 9.40
N LEU A 86 -13.31 -6.03 8.91
CA LEU A 86 -12.04 -6.10 9.59
C LEU A 86 -11.86 -4.92 10.52
N ILE A 87 -11.32 -5.22 11.68
CA ILE A 87 -10.88 -4.30 12.70
C ILE A 87 -9.42 -4.62 12.95
N VAL A 88 -8.54 -3.71 12.58
CA VAL A 88 -7.10 -3.95 12.60
C VAL A 88 -6.45 -3.00 13.60
N THR A 89 -5.63 -3.54 14.49
CA THR A 89 -4.79 -2.73 15.36
C THR A 89 -3.41 -2.62 14.73
N THR A 90 -3.06 -1.41 14.27
CA THR A 90 -1.76 -1.09 13.69
C THR A 90 -0.87 -0.42 14.74
N ALA A 91 0.43 -0.68 14.69
CA ALA A 91 1.40 0.00 15.53
C ALA A 91 2.57 0.46 14.66
N GLU A 92 2.47 1.70 14.17
CA GLU A 92 3.46 2.24 13.24
C GLU A 92 4.71 2.71 13.98
N HIS A 93 5.85 2.11 13.67
CA HIS A 93 7.12 2.53 14.25
C HIS A 93 7.57 3.90 13.75
N ASN A 94 8.18 4.69 14.63
CA ASN A 94 8.88 5.90 14.24
C ASN A 94 10.20 5.52 13.55
N VAL A 95 10.25 5.64 12.23
CA VAL A 95 11.41 5.27 11.41
C VAL A 95 12.64 6.16 11.64
N LEU A 96 12.49 7.31 12.31
CA LEU A 96 13.63 8.12 12.72
C LEU A 96 14.15 7.72 14.10
N GLN A 97 13.24 7.33 14.98
CA GLN A 97 13.50 7.01 16.39
C GLN A 97 12.94 5.61 16.70
N PRO A 98 13.60 4.55 16.19
CA PRO A 98 13.05 3.18 16.18
C PRO A 98 12.86 2.56 17.57
N TYR A 99 13.44 3.19 18.60
CA TYR A 99 13.31 2.80 20.00
C TYR A 99 12.02 3.29 20.66
N GLN A 100 11.29 4.23 20.05
CA GLN A 100 10.01 4.68 20.58
C GLN A 100 8.98 3.58 20.45
N VAL A 101 8.23 3.35 21.53
CA VAL A 101 7.08 2.44 21.51
C VAL A 101 6.01 3.05 20.59
N PRO A 102 5.58 2.35 19.53
CA PRO A 102 4.56 2.86 18.63
C PRO A 102 3.21 2.96 19.35
N SER A 103 2.49 4.05 19.11
CA SER A 103 1.11 4.19 19.60
C SER A 103 0.17 3.33 18.76
N PRO A 104 -0.53 2.35 19.36
CA PRO A 104 -1.47 1.53 18.62
C PRO A 104 -2.64 2.38 18.12
N ARG A 105 -3.03 2.17 16.87
CA ARG A 105 -4.21 2.77 16.24
C ARG A 105 -5.14 1.66 15.78
N ARG A 106 -6.44 1.98 15.75
CA ARG A 106 -7.47 1.06 15.29
C ARG A 106 -7.99 1.54 13.96
N GLU A 107 -7.91 0.67 12.97
CA GLU A 107 -8.37 0.89 11.61
C GLU A 107 -9.45 -0.13 11.27
N SER A 108 -10.18 0.14 10.19
CA SER A 108 -11.22 -0.77 9.71
C SER A 108 -11.12 -0.97 8.21
N GLY A 109 -11.47 -2.16 7.77
CA GLY A 109 -11.51 -2.55 6.37
C GLY A 109 -12.57 -3.60 6.14
N SER A 110 -12.60 -4.12 4.92
CA SER A 110 -13.52 -5.19 4.52
C SER A 110 -12.72 -6.42 4.10
N ALA A 111 -13.34 -7.58 4.20
CA ALA A 111 -12.79 -8.84 3.74
C ALA A 111 -13.90 -9.78 3.30
N PHE A 112 -13.55 -10.89 2.65
CA PHE A 112 -14.52 -11.93 2.33
C PHE A 112 -13.93 -13.33 2.38
N ILE A 113 -14.79 -14.30 2.68
CA ILE A 113 -14.43 -15.72 2.82
C ILE A 113 -14.38 -16.37 1.43
N ILE A 114 -13.33 -17.14 1.15
CA ILE A 114 -13.12 -17.83 -0.15
C ILE A 114 -13.07 -19.36 -0.05
N SER A 115 -13.11 -19.93 1.15
CA SER A 115 -13.05 -21.39 1.33
C SER A 115 -13.86 -21.90 2.53
N GLN A 116 -14.12 -23.21 2.56
CA GLN A 116 -14.82 -23.88 3.67
C GLN A 116 -13.94 -23.98 4.93
N GLU A 117 -12.62 -23.90 4.76
CA GLU A 117 -11.61 -23.93 5.82
C GLU A 117 -11.39 -22.54 6.44
N GLY A 118 -12.18 -21.54 6.05
CA GLY A 118 -12.12 -20.19 6.59
C GLY A 118 -10.96 -19.34 6.08
N GLU A 119 -10.52 -19.56 4.85
CA GLU A 119 -9.63 -18.63 4.17
C GLU A 119 -10.37 -17.32 3.82
N VAL A 120 -9.72 -16.19 4.10
CA VAL A 120 -10.29 -14.85 3.98
C VAL A 120 -9.35 -13.96 3.17
N ILE A 121 -9.90 -13.20 2.22
CA ILE A 121 -9.15 -12.24 1.41
C ILE A 121 -9.46 -10.82 1.85
N THR A 122 -8.42 -9.99 1.90
CA THR A 122 -8.50 -8.55 2.05
C THR A 122 -7.36 -7.86 1.30
N ASN A 123 -7.25 -6.54 1.41
CA ASN A 123 -6.12 -5.80 0.88
C ASN A 123 -4.89 -5.88 1.79
N ALA A 124 -3.70 -5.87 1.18
CA ALA A 124 -2.45 -5.85 1.95
C ALA A 124 -2.32 -4.58 2.79
N HIS A 125 -2.77 -3.43 2.29
CA HIS A 125 -2.71 -2.18 3.04
C HIS A 125 -3.60 -2.18 4.28
N VAL A 126 -4.73 -2.91 4.28
CA VAL A 126 -5.66 -2.99 5.42
C VAL A 126 -5.00 -3.67 6.62
N VAL A 127 -4.10 -4.62 6.38
CA VAL A 127 -3.41 -5.41 7.41
C VAL A 127 -1.92 -5.07 7.52
N ASN A 128 -1.49 -3.97 6.91
CA ASN A 128 -0.09 -3.56 6.93
C ASN A 128 0.29 -3.11 8.36
N GLN A 129 1.41 -3.62 8.87
CA GLN A 129 1.86 -3.38 10.25
C GLN A 129 0.80 -3.73 11.31
N ALA A 130 -0.11 -4.66 11.00
CA ALA A 130 -1.08 -5.17 11.95
C ALA A 130 -0.38 -5.94 13.08
N THR A 131 -0.72 -5.57 14.31
CA THR A 131 -0.38 -6.32 15.53
C THR A 131 -1.49 -7.29 15.94
N MET A 132 -2.73 -6.98 15.54
CA MET A 132 -3.92 -7.81 15.77
C MET A 132 -4.92 -7.57 14.64
N ILE A 133 -5.54 -8.65 14.16
CA ILE A 133 -6.55 -8.62 13.09
C ILE A 133 -7.80 -9.31 13.61
N MET A 134 -8.86 -8.52 13.80
CA MET A 134 -10.16 -9.02 14.26
C MET A 134 -11.18 -8.92 13.13
N ALA A 135 -12.06 -9.90 13.00
CA ALA A 135 -13.15 -9.92 12.04
C ALA A 135 -14.51 -9.97 12.75
N GLN A 136 -15.46 -9.18 12.25
CA GLN A 136 -16.88 -9.28 12.60
C GLN A 136 -17.68 -9.80 11.42
N MET A 137 -18.58 -10.73 11.71
CA MET A 137 -19.51 -11.33 10.75
C MET A 137 -20.95 -10.94 11.13
N PRO A 138 -21.81 -10.55 10.17
CA PRO A 138 -23.17 -10.10 10.48
C PRO A 138 -23.99 -11.08 11.33
N ALA A 139 -23.90 -12.39 11.06
CA ALA A 139 -24.59 -13.43 11.83
C ALA A 139 -24.23 -13.47 13.34
N PHE A 140 -23.12 -12.87 13.74
CA PHE A 140 -22.63 -12.85 15.11
C PHE A 140 -22.67 -11.45 15.74
N GLY A 141 -23.27 -10.47 15.07
CA GLY A 141 -23.35 -9.09 15.53
C GLY A 141 -21.97 -8.51 15.82
N LYS A 142 -21.73 -8.09 17.07
CA LYS A 142 -20.49 -7.42 17.49
C LYS A 142 -19.38 -8.38 17.94
N HIS A 143 -19.63 -9.69 17.98
CA HIS A 143 -18.60 -10.66 18.36
C HIS A 143 -17.43 -10.64 17.36
N GLN A 144 -16.21 -10.70 17.88
CA GLN A 144 -14.99 -10.57 17.10
C GLN A 144 -14.20 -11.88 17.12
N PHE A 145 -13.82 -12.34 15.93
CA PHE A 145 -12.93 -13.48 15.74
C PHE A 145 -11.53 -12.98 15.40
N GLU A 146 -10.52 -13.54 16.03
CA GLU A 146 -9.13 -13.25 15.67
C GLU A 146 -8.75 -14.02 14.40
N LEU A 147 -8.08 -13.36 13.46
CA LEU A 147 -7.60 -13.96 12.21
C LEU A 147 -6.08 -14.01 12.17
N ASP A 148 -5.54 -15.12 11.67
CA ASP A 148 -4.12 -15.25 11.40
C ASP A 148 -3.78 -14.68 10.01
N LEU A 149 -2.69 -13.92 9.90
CA LEU A 149 -2.12 -13.53 8.61
C LEU A 149 -1.30 -14.69 8.04
N VAL A 150 -1.81 -15.32 6.97
CA VAL A 150 -1.13 -16.45 6.32
C VAL A 150 -0.06 -15.94 5.36
N GLY A 151 -0.44 -15.07 4.42
CA GLY A 151 0.46 -14.56 3.40
C GLY A 151 0.03 -13.18 2.90
N ILE A 152 0.99 -12.37 2.45
CA ILE A 152 0.77 -10.99 2.04
C ILE A 152 1.57 -10.64 0.79
N MET A 153 0.93 -9.92 -0.14
CA MET A 153 1.51 -9.44 -1.40
C MET A 153 1.27 -7.93 -1.56
N PRO A 154 2.13 -7.08 -0.98
CA PRO A 154 1.97 -5.63 -1.04
C PRO A 154 1.95 -5.07 -2.47
N GLU A 155 2.70 -5.67 -3.41
CA GLU A 155 2.81 -5.19 -4.80
C GLU A 155 1.52 -5.31 -5.61
N LYS A 156 0.60 -6.19 -5.20
CA LYS A 156 -0.74 -6.35 -5.78
C LYS A 156 -1.85 -5.97 -4.79
N ASP A 157 -1.46 -5.51 -3.60
CA ASP A 157 -2.35 -5.12 -2.53
C ASP A 157 -3.32 -6.23 -2.09
N ILE A 158 -2.81 -7.47 -1.93
CA ILE A 158 -3.60 -8.66 -1.53
C ILE A 158 -3.02 -9.25 -0.24
N ALA A 159 -3.89 -9.62 0.71
CA ALA A 159 -3.53 -10.45 1.86
C ALA A 159 -4.50 -11.64 2.00
N LEU A 160 -3.93 -12.79 2.39
CA LEU A 160 -4.66 -13.99 2.78
C LEU A 160 -4.61 -14.13 4.29
N LEU A 161 -5.79 -14.13 4.90
CA LEU A 161 -6.03 -14.37 6.31
C LEU A 161 -6.73 -15.72 6.51
N LYS A 162 -6.78 -16.20 7.75
CA LYS A 162 -7.48 -17.44 8.08
C LYS A 162 -8.11 -17.41 9.47
N PHE A 163 -9.32 -17.94 9.59
CA PHE A 163 -9.94 -18.24 10.87
C PHE A 163 -9.22 -19.41 11.56
N LYS A 164 -9.17 -19.38 12.89
CA LYS A 164 -8.77 -20.54 13.69
C LYS A 164 -9.75 -21.69 13.47
N ALA A 165 -9.26 -22.93 13.54
CA ALA A 165 -10.09 -24.11 13.27
C ALA A 165 -11.31 -24.19 14.20
N GLU A 166 -11.13 -23.88 15.48
CA GLU A 166 -12.24 -23.80 16.44
C GLU A 166 -13.31 -22.77 16.08
N ASP A 167 -12.93 -21.63 15.49
CA ASP A 167 -13.86 -20.58 15.10
C ASP A 167 -14.62 -20.94 13.83
N VAL A 168 -13.99 -21.67 12.91
CA VAL A 168 -14.69 -22.26 11.75
C VAL A 168 -15.79 -23.21 12.21
N GLU A 169 -15.53 -24.08 13.20
CA GLU A 169 -16.54 -25.00 13.73
C GLU A 169 -17.65 -24.26 14.49
N LYS A 170 -17.33 -23.21 15.26
CA LYS A 170 -18.35 -22.34 15.87
C LYS A 170 -19.23 -21.66 14.82
N ILE A 171 -18.64 -21.16 13.73
CA ILE A 171 -19.38 -20.56 12.62
C ILE A 171 -20.33 -21.58 12.00
N LYS A 172 -19.85 -22.78 11.67
CA LYS A 172 -20.68 -23.87 11.14
C LYS A 172 -21.82 -24.25 12.08
N ALA A 173 -21.57 -24.30 13.40
CA ALA A 173 -22.60 -24.63 14.38
C ALA A 173 -23.74 -23.59 14.43
N THR A 174 -23.43 -22.31 14.25
CA THR A 174 -24.42 -21.22 14.33
C THR A 174 -25.16 -20.98 13.01
N VAL A 175 -24.46 -20.95 11.88
CA VAL A 175 -25.05 -20.65 10.56
C VAL A 175 -25.24 -21.87 9.66
N GLY A 176 -25.00 -23.06 10.20
CA GLY A 176 -25.17 -24.37 9.53
C GLY A 176 -24.00 -24.81 8.65
N LYS A 177 -23.32 -23.87 7.97
CA LYS A 177 -22.13 -24.15 7.15
C LYS A 177 -21.22 -22.93 7.00
N MET A 178 -19.94 -23.17 6.71
CA MET A 178 -19.02 -22.12 6.28
C MET A 178 -19.34 -21.72 4.84
N THR A 179 -20.08 -20.62 4.67
CA THR A 179 -20.41 -20.10 3.34
C THR A 179 -19.29 -19.20 2.86
N TYR A 180 -18.94 -19.31 1.58
CA TYR A 180 -17.84 -18.57 0.97
C TYR A 180 -18.24 -18.09 -0.43
N LEU A 181 -17.52 -17.10 -0.94
CA LEU A 181 -17.76 -16.54 -2.26
C LEU A 181 -16.99 -17.32 -3.34
N PRO A 182 -17.66 -17.80 -4.40
CA PRO A 182 -16.97 -18.42 -5.52
C PRO A 182 -16.23 -17.36 -6.35
N LEU A 183 -15.00 -17.68 -6.78
CA LEU A 183 -14.16 -16.78 -7.55
C LEU A 183 -14.46 -16.87 -9.05
N GLY A 184 -14.94 -15.78 -9.64
CA GLY A 184 -15.27 -15.62 -11.05
C GLY A 184 -14.07 -15.35 -11.94
N ASP A 185 -14.29 -14.80 -13.12
CA ASP A 185 -13.23 -14.52 -14.09
C ASP A 185 -13.19 -13.02 -14.42
N SER A 186 -12.15 -12.32 -13.92
CA SER A 186 -11.97 -10.90 -14.18
C SER A 186 -11.52 -10.58 -15.61
N ASP A 187 -11.03 -11.58 -16.36
CA ASP A 187 -10.63 -11.39 -17.76
C ASP A 187 -11.85 -11.36 -18.69
N GLN A 188 -13.01 -11.87 -18.25
CA GLN A 188 -14.28 -11.81 -19.00
C GLN A 188 -15.10 -10.55 -18.70
N VAL A 189 -14.62 -9.69 -17.80
CA VAL A 189 -15.31 -8.47 -17.43
C VAL A 189 -15.16 -7.41 -18.54
N MET A 190 -16.30 -6.92 -19.02
CA MET A 190 -16.39 -5.99 -20.16
C MET A 190 -16.74 -4.57 -19.69
N ARG A 191 -16.38 -3.56 -20.49
CA ARG A 191 -16.84 -2.18 -20.26
C ARG A 191 -18.38 -2.12 -20.23
N SER A 192 -18.90 -1.21 -19.43
CA SER A 192 -20.34 -1.02 -19.19
C SER A 192 -21.06 -2.20 -18.52
N GLN A 193 -20.35 -3.28 -18.16
CA GLN A 193 -20.92 -4.36 -17.37
C GLN A 193 -21.25 -3.86 -15.96
N GLU A 194 -22.46 -4.15 -15.47
CA GLU A 194 -22.86 -3.80 -14.10
C GLU A 194 -22.19 -4.72 -13.07
N ILE A 195 -21.79 -4.14 -11.93
CA ILE A 195 -21.19 -4.84 -10.80
C ILE A 195 -21.84 -4.43 -9.47
N LEU A 196 -21.71 -5.29 -8.47
CA LEU A 196 -22.08 -5.03 -7.09
C LEU A 196 -20.83 -5.05 -6.21
N ALA A 197 -20.50 -3.92 -5.58
CA ALA A 197 -19.45 -3.83 -4.58
C ALA A 197 -20.07 -3.91 -3.17
N LEU A 198 -19.47 -4.74 -2.32
CA LEU A 198 -19.88 -4.91 -0.92
C LEU A 198 -18.74 -4.53 0.03
N GLY A 199 -19.07 -3.89 1.15
CA GLY A 199 -18.08 -3.55 2.18
C GLY A 199 -18.63 -2.72 3.35
N TYR A 200 -17.73 -2.30 4.22
CA TYR A 200 -18.01 -1.55 5.45
C TYR A 200 -17.35 -0.16 5.38
N PRO A 201 -17.90 0.77 4.57
CA PRO A 201 -17.33 2.09 4.41
C PRO A 201 -17.26 2.82 5.75
N LEU A 202 -16.15 3.52 5.98
CA LEU A 202 -15.83 4.30 7.18
C LEU A 202 -15.99 3.51 8.50
N GLY A 203 -15.86 2.18 8.45
CA GLY A 203 -16.00 1.32 9.63
C GLY A 203 -17.43 1.22 10.17
N GLN A 204 -18.45 1.51 9.35
CA GLN A 204 -19.85 1.37 9.72
C GLN A 204 -20.18 -0.05 10.21
N GLU A 205 -21.14 -0.17 11.13
CA GLU A 205 -21.48 -1.46 11.77
C GLU A 205 -22.17 -2.47 10.84
N SER A 206 -22.76 -2.00 9.74
CA SER A 206 -23.57 -2.82 8.82
C SER A 206 -22.97 -2.85 7.42
N LEU A 207 -23.06 -4.00 6.77
CA LEU A 207 -22.66 -4.16 5.37
C LEU A 207 -23.39 -3.19 4.45
N LYS A 208 -22.66 -2.49 3.58
CA LYS A 208 -23.19 -1.62 2.53
C LYS A 208 -22.99 -2.23 1.15
N SER A 209 -23.86 -1.85 0.24
CA SER A 209 -23.85 -2.25 -1.16
C SER A 209 -23.86 -1.03 -2.06
N THR A 210 -22.98 -1.01 -3.05
CA THR A 210 -22.97 0.00 -4.12
C THR A 210 -22.92 -0.71 -5.47
N THR A 211 -23.78 -0.30 -6.39
CA THR A 211 -23.74 -0.77 -7.78
C THR A 211 -23.12 0.30 -8.67
N GLY A 212 -22.61 -0.14 -9.82
CA GLY A 212 -22.01 0.71 -10.83
C GLY A 212 -21.63 -0.12 -12.04
N VAL A 213 -20.93 0.49 -12.99
CA VAL A 213 -20.48 -0.19 -14.20
C VAL A 213 -18.96 -0.17 -14.32
N ILE A 214 -18.42 -1.13 -15.05
CA ILE A 214 -17.01 -1.16 -15.41
C ILE A 214 -16.70 -0.05 -16.40
N SER A 215 -15.72 0.78 -16.06
CA SER A 215 -15.28 1.89 -16.91
C SER A 215 -14.12 1.49 -17.83
N GLY A 216 -13.23 0.59 -17.37
CA GLY A 216 -12.06 0.17 -18.14
C GLY A 216 -11.01 -0.51 -17.28
N ARG A 217 -9.83 -0.76 -17.85
CA ARG A 217 -8.65 -1.26 -17.14
C ARG A 217 -7.61 -0.16 -17.09
N GLU A 218 -7.01 0.03 -15.92
CA GLU A 218 -5.97 1.04 -15.73
C GLU A 218 -4.97 0.59 -14.68
N SER A 219 -3.67 0.68 -15.00
CA SER A 219 -2.57 0.39 -14.08
C SER A 219 -2.66 -0.99 -13.40
N GLY A 220 -3.04 -2.04 -14.14
CA GLY A 220 -3.24 -3.38 -13.59
C GLY A 220 -4.48 -3.58 -12.73
N MET A 221 -5.41 -2.63 -12.71
CA MET A 221 -6.69 -2.70 -12.01
C MET A 221 -7.86 -2.56 -12.98
N ILE A 222 -9.07 -2.87 -12.50
CA ILE A 222 -10.30 -2.58 -13.22
C ILE A 222 -11.00 -1.40 -12.55
N GLN A 223 -11.29 -0.37 -13.33
CA GLN A 223 -12.01 0.82 -12.90
C GLN A 223 -13.52 0.58 -12.97
N MET A 224 -14.25 1.11 -11.99
CA MET A 224 -15.71 1.08 -11.91
C MET A 224 -16.28 2.44 -11.50
N SER A 225 -17.56 2.67 -11.81
CA SER A 225 -18.28 3.86 -11.37
C SER A 225 -18.94 3.73 -10.00
N ALA A 226 -18.94 2.53 -9.40
CA ALA A 226 -19.52 2.34 -8.06
C ALA A 226 -18.67 3.07 -7.02
N ALA A 227 -19.35 3.75 -6.07
CA ALA A 227 -18.67 4.47 -5.01
C ALA A 227 -17.94 3.50 -4.07
N ILE A 228 -16.60 3.64 -3.98
CA ILE A 228 -15.75 2.91 -3.05
C ILE A 228 -15.07 3.91 -2.12
N ASN A 229 -15.48 3.91 -0.86
CA ASN A 229 -14.94 4.77 0.19
C ASN A 229 -13.90 4.03 1.05
N PRO A 230 -13.04 4.73 1.82
CA PRO A 230 -12.23 4.11 2.86
C PRO A 230 -13.09 3.19 3.75
N GLY A 231 -12.56 2.03 4.15
CA GLY A 231 -13.31 0.97 4.86
C GLY A 231 -13.94 -0.09 3.95
N SER A 232 -14.32 0.24 2.71
CA SER A 232 -14.78 -0.76 1.72
C SER A 232 -13.63 -1.55 1.09
N SER A 233 -12.40 -1.09 1.25
CA SER A 233 -11.18 -1.75 0.74
C SER A 233 -11.06 -3.17 1.31
N GLY A 234 -10.79 -4.12 0.44
CA GLY A 234 -10.69 -5.55 0.72
C GLY A 234 -12.00 -6.31 0.60
N GLY A 235 -13.14 -5.61 0.45
CA GLY A 235 -14.44 -6.22 0.16
C GLY A 235 -14.53 -6.74 -1.29
N PRO A 236 -15.54 -7.55 -1.63
CA PRO A 236 -15.66 -8.12 -2.98
C PRO A 236 -16.38 -7.18 -3.96
N SER A 237 -15.97 -7.23 -5.23
CA SER A 237 -16.78 -6.82 -6.39
C SER A 237 -17.35 -8.08 -7.06
N ILE A 238 -18.66 -8.10 -7.31
CA ILE A 238 -19.42 -9.30 -7.67
C ILE A 238 -20.20 -9.06 -8.96
N ASP A 239 -20.22 -10.05 -9.85
CA ASP A 239 -21.07 -10.06 -11.04
C ASP A 239 -22.52 -10.47 -10.75
N MET A 240 -23.39 -10.41 -11.76
CA MET A 240 -24.82 -10.75 -11.62
C MET A 240 -25.09 -12.24 -11.34
N HIS A 241 -24.07 -13.10 -11.49
CA HIS A 241 -24.15 -14.52 -11.19
C HIS A 241 -23.72 -14.83 -9.74
N GLY A 242 -23.24 -13.83 -9.00
CA GLY A 242 -22.76 -14.00 -7.63
C GLY A 242 -21.29 -14.41 -7.54
N TYR A 243 -20.52 -14.33 -8.63
CA TYR A 243 -19.09 -14.61 -8.61
C TYR A 243 -18.27 -13.35 -8.33
N VAL A 244 -17.22 -13.50 -7.52
CA VAL A 244 -16.28 -12.41 -7.25
C VAL A 244 -15.40 -12.20 -8.46
N VAL A 245 -15.46 -11.01 -9.05
CA VAL A 245 -14.58 -10.57 -10.15
C VAL A 245 -13.47 -9.63 -9.67
N GLY A 246 -13.55 -9.15 -8.43
CA GLY A 246 -12.61 -8.17 -7.91
C GLY A 246 -12.49 -8.09 -6.40
N ILE A 247 -11.38 -7.52 -5.94
CA ILE A 247 -11.17 -7.07 -4.56
C ILE A 247 -11.21 -5.54 -4.56
N ASN A 248 -12.22 -4.95 -3.94
CA ASN A 248 -12.43 -3.51 -3.87
C ASN A 248 -11.19 -2.82 -3.32
N ARG A 249 -10.77 -1.73 -3.96
CA ARG A 249 -9.66 -0.88 -3.54
C ARG A 249 -10.11 0.57 -3.66
N ALA A 250 -9.98 1.34 -2.58
CA ALA A 250 -10.46 2.73 -2.56
C ALA A 250 -9.94 3.55 -3.75
N GLY A 251 -10.82 4.44 -4.26
CA GLY A 251 -10.56 5.30 -5.40
C GLY A 251 -9.55 6.42 -5.13
N VAL A 252 -9.37 7.29 -6.13
CA VAL A 252 -8.60 8.53 -5.97
C VAL A 252 -9.42 9.49 -5.11
N VAL A 253 -8.88 9.94 -3.97
CA VAL A 253 -9.60 10.74 -2.95
C VAL A 253 -10.25 12.02 -3.53
N GLU A 254 -9.66 12.58 -4.59
CA GLU A 254 -10.14 13.80 -5.24
C GLU A 254 -11.08 13.54 -6.44
N ALA A 255 -11.29 12.28 -6.81
CA ALA A 255 -12.16 11.89 -7.92
C ALA A 255 -13.54 11.44 -7.42
N GLN A 256 -14.59 11.85 -8.13
CA GLN A 256 -15.95 11.40 -7.88
C GLN A 256 -16.31 10.25 -8.81
N ASN A 257 -17.01 9.23 -8.29
CA ASN A 257 -17.45 8.06 -9.06
C ASN A 257 -16.32 7.32 -9.81
N VAL A 258 -15.13 7.28 -9.20
CA VAL A 258 -13.98 6.51 -9.69
C VAL A 258 -13.56 5.55 -8.60
N GLY A 259 -14.01 4.30 -8.71
CA GLY A 259 -13.57 3.18 -7.88
C GLY A 259 -12.65 2.24 -8.65
N TYR A 260 -11.83 1.48 -7.93
CA TYR A 260 -11.01 0.43 -8.54
C TYR A 260 -11.21 -0.89 -7.80
N PHE A 261 -10.89 -1.97 -8.49
CA PHE A 261 -10.69 -3.26 -7.86
C PHE A 261 -9.51 -4.00 -8.47
N ILE A 262 -8.87 -4.80 -7.63
CA ILE A 262 -7.82 -5.72 -8.05
C ILE A 262 -8.51 -6.89 -8.76
N PRO A 263 -8.12 -7.25 -10.00
CA PRO A 263 -8.74 -8.34 -10.75
C PRO A 263 -8.64 -9.66 -9.98
N ILE A 264 -9.72 -10.44 -9.90
CA ILE A 264 -9.69 -11.69 -9.14
C ILE A 264 -8.71 -12.73 -9.72
N ASN A 265 -8.41 -12.66 -11.02
CA ASN A 265 -7.43 -13.55 -11.63
C ASN A 265 -6.01 -13.30 -11.09
N ASP A 266 -5.70 -12.08 -10.65
CA ASP A 266 -4.42 -11.81 -9.98
C ASP A 266 -4.33 -12.57 -8.66
N LEU A 267 -5.40 -12.60 -7.85
CA LEU A 267 -5.47 -13.47 -6.67
C LEU A 267 -5.25 -14.93 -7.07
N LYS A 268 -5.97 -15.42 -8.09
CA LYS A 268 -5.90 -16.83 -8.51
C LYS A 268 -4.48 -17.27 -8.87
N ILE A 269 -3.72 -16.41 -9.57
CA ILE A 269 -2.33 -16.67 -9.95
C ILE A 269 -1.45 -16.90 -8.71
N PHE A 270 -1.62 -16.07 -7.67
CA PHE A 270 -0.76 -16.06 -6.48
C PHE A 270 -1.34 -16.78 -5.26
N LEU A 271 -2.55 -17.35 -5.34
CA LEU A 271 -3.23 -17.96 -4.20
C LEU A 271 -2.42 -19.11 -3.59
N LYS A 272 -1.78 -19.94 -4.43
CA LYS A 272 -0.89 -21.00 -3.94
C LYS A 272 0.32 -20.45 -3.19
N ASP A 273 0.89 -19.35 -3.68
CA ASP A 273 2.04 -18.69 -3.04
C ASP A 273 1.63 -18.05 -1.71
N LEU A 274 0.45 -17.42 -1.66
CA LEU A 274 -0.12 -16.84 -0.44
C LEU A 274 -0.41 -17.91 0.63
N ARG A 275 -0.93 -19.08 0.22
CA ARG A 275 -1.15 -20.23 1.11
C ARG A 275 0.15 -20.84 1.65
N ALA A 276 1.24 -20.77 0.89
CA ALA A 276 2.57 -21.17 1.37
C ALA A 276 3.12 -20.20 2.44
N GLY A 277 2.52 -19.01 2.53
CA GLY A 277 2.72 -18.04 3.59
C GLY A 277 3.85 -17.05 3.37
N GLY A 278 3.93 -16.10 4.30
CA GLY A 278 4.94 -15.05 4.29
C GLY A 278 4.75 -14.00 3.20
N LEU A 279 5.85 -13.39 2.79
CA LEU A 279 5.86 -12.26 1.85
C LEU A 279 5.92 -12.75 0.40
N VAL A 280 4.82 -12.59 -0.31
CA VAL A 280 4.69 -12.93 -1.73
C VAL A 280 5.09 -11.73 -2.58
N ARG A 281 5.74 -12.01 -3.71
CA ARG A 281 6.29 -11.02 -4.65
C ARG A 281 5.88 -11.38 -6.07
N LYS A 282 5.64 -10.37 -6.89
CA LYS A 282 5.31 -10.57 -8.31
C LYS A 282 6.55 -11.06 -9.08
N PRO A 283 6.37 -11.71 -10.25
CA PRO A 283 7.47 -11.98 -11.15
C PRO A 283 8.18 -10.70 -11.57
N TYR A 284 9.47 -10.83 -11.84
CA TYR A 284 10.34 -9.71 -12.09
C TYR A 284 11.38 -10.06 -13.16
N ILE A 285 11.53 -9.18 -14.14
CA ILE A 285 12.50 -9.32 -15.24
C ILE A 285 13.79 -8.50 -15.00
N GLY A 286 13.76 -7.49 -14.14
CA GLY A 286 14.91 -6.64 -13.83
C GLY A 286 15.46 -5.87 -15.02
N VAL A 287 14.58 -5.37 -15.89
CA VAL A 287 14.95 -4.59 -17.07
C VAL A 287 14.29 -3.23 -16.96
N TYR A 288 15.11 -2.18 -16.93
CA TYR A 288 14.64 -0.81 -17.02
C TYR A 288 14.49 -0.44 -18.48
N GLN A 289 13.26 -0.08 -18.88
CA GLN A 289 12.88 0.15 -20.27
C GLN A 289 12.49 1.62 -20.45
N SER A 290 12.68 2.15 -21.65
CA SER A 290 12.11 3.41 -22.08
C SER A 290 11.30 3.22 -23.35
N MET A 291 10.34 4.13 -23.55
CA MET A 291 9.72 4.29 -24.86
C MET A 291 10.79 4.58 -25.93
N ALA A 292 10.47 4.27 -27.17
CA ALA A 292 11.30 4.48 -28.35
C ALA A 292 10.60 5.38 -29.37
N THR A 293 11.35 5.85 -30.35
CA THR A 293 10.82 6.53 -31.54
C THR A 293 11.33 5.82 -32.80
N GLU A 294 10.67 6.07 -33.94
CA GLU A 294 11.14 5.53 -35.22
C GLU A 294 12.56 5.98 -35.56
N GLU A 295 12.93 7.22 -35.24
CA GLU A 295 14.28 7.75 -35.43
C GLU A 295 15.30 7.01 -34.58
N LEU A 296 14.95 6.65 -33.33
CA LEU A 296 15.82 5.83 -32.48
C LEU A 296 16.01 4.43 -33.08
N VAL A 297 14.94 3.81 -33.58
CA VAL A 297 15.00 2.49 -34.25
C VAL A 297 15.94 2.55 -35.46
N LYS A 298 15.78 3.58 -36.32
CA LYS A 298 16.63 3.82 -37.50
C LYS A 298 18.08 4.07 -37.12
N ALA A 299 18.33 4.92 -36.13
CA ALA A 299 19.68 5.24 -35.65
C ALA A 299 20.40 4.01 -35.08
N LEU A 300 19.66 3.08 -34.47
CA LEU A 300 20.18 1.81 -34.00
C LEU A 300 20.33 0.76 -35.12
N GLY A 301 19.83 1.01 -36.33
CA GLY A 301 19.84 0.06 -37.44
C GLY A 301 18.91 -1.15 -37.23
N ASN A 302 17.88 -1.00 -36.40
CA ASN A 302 16.89 -2.05 -36.10
C ASN A 302 15.68 -1.95 -37.07
N PRO A 303 14.90 -3.03 -37.27
CA PRO A 303 13.76 -3.02 -38.20
C PRO A 303 12.53 -2.27 -37.65
N GLU A 304 11.80 -1.56 -38.50
CA GLU A 304 10.52 -0.93 -38.14
C GLU A 304 9.36 -1.96 -38.12
N PRO A 305 8.29 -1.77 -37.31
CA PRO A 305 7.93 -0.58 -36.52
C PRO A 305 8.60 -0.44 -35.14
N GLY A 306 9.67 -1.20 -34.84
CA GLY A 306 10.39 -1.04 -33.56
C GLY A 306 9.78 -1.81 -32.39
N GLY A 307 10.34 -1.58 -31.21
CA GLY A 307 9.87 -2.09 -29.92
C GLY A 307 10.32 -1.15 -28.80
N THR A 308 10.39 -1.61 -27.56
CA THR A 308 10.85 -0.78 -26.43
C THR A 308 12.36 -0.85 -26.20
N TYR A 309 12.97 0.25 -25.75
CA TYR A 309 14.41 0.38 -25.58
C TYR A 309 14.87 -0.05 -24.19
N VAL A 310 15.94 -0.84 -24.12
CA VAL A 310 16.56 -1.29 -22.88
C VAL A 310 17.55 -0.23 -22.40
N VAL A 311 17.19 0.46 -21.31
CA VAL A 311 18.04 1.46 -20.67
C VAL A 311 19.07 0.80 -19.76
N ASP A 312 18.63 -0.14 -18.91
CA ASP A 312 19.53 -0.86 -18.00
C ASP A 312 19.00 -2.26 -17.68
N VAL A 313 19.92 -3.15 -17.26
CA VAL A 313 19.61 -4.50 -16.81
C VAL A 313 20.13 -4.65 -15.38
N LEU A 314 19.18 -4.74 -14.44
CA LEU A 314 19.44 -4.78 -13.02
C LEU A 314 20.22 -6.05 -12.65
N TYR A 315 21.01 -5.97 -11.58
CA TYR A 315 22.01 -6.98 -11.24
C TYR A 315 21.41 -8.36 -10.93
N ASP A 316 20.17 -8.40 -10.42
CA ASP A 316 19.40 -9.60 -10.07
C ASP A 316 18.45 -10.04 -11.20
N SER A 317 18.50 -9.38 -12.36
CA SER A 317 17.76 -9.79 -13.55
C SER A 317 18.17 -11.20 -13.99
N PRO A 318 17.21 -12.08 -14.33
CA PRO A 318 17.53 -13.37 -14.93
C PRO A 318 18.13 -13.25 -16.34
N LEU A 319 18.14 -12.04 -16.92
CA LEU A 319 18.72 -11.73 -18.22
C LEU A 319 20.06 -11.00 -18.10
N LYS A 320 20.62 -10.86 -16.87
CA LYS A 320 21.92 -10.24 -16.67
C LYS A 320 23.00 -10.96 -17.49
N GLY A 321 23.77 -10.18 -18.24
CA GLY A 321 24.82 -10.69 -19.16
C GLY A 321 24.31 -11.11 -20.54
N GLN A 322 23.01 -11.36 -20.71
CA GLN A 322 22.39 -11.70 -22.00
C GLN A 322 21.84 -10.44 -22.68
N LEU A 323 20.88 -9.79 -22.01
CA LEU A 323 20.34 -8.50 -22.41
C LEU A 323 21.32 -7.39 -22.02
N LYS A 324 21.41 -6.34 -22.83
CA LYS A 324 22.35 -5.23 -22.63
C LYS A 324 21.64 -3.88 -22.84
N PRO A 325 22.09 -2.81 -22.17
CA PRO A 325 21.72 -1.45 -22.55
C PRO A 325 21.90 -1.22 -24.05
N GLY A 326 20.93 -0.60 -24.70
CA GLY A 326 20.91 -0.40 -26.15
C GLY A 326 20.21 -1.50 -26.96
N ASP A 327 19.78 -2.58 -26.32
CA ASP A 327 18.90 -3.57 -26.94
C ASP A 327 17.48 -3.00 -27.11
N MET A 328 16.73 -3.54 -28.08
CA MET A 328 15.31 -3.26 -28.24
C MET A 328 14.48 -4.54 -28.15
N ILE A 329 13.47 -4.56 -27.28
CA ILE A 329 12.57 -5.72 -27.09
C ILE A 329 11.37 -5.55 -28.04
N TYR A 330 11.22 -6.49 -28.96
CA TYR A 330 10.17 -6.50 -30.00
C TYR A 330 9.03 -7.45 -29.69
N GLU A 331 9.31 -8.54 -28.97
CA GLU A 331 8.26 -9.48 -28.58
C GLU A 331 8.50 -10.00 -27.17
N VAL A 332 7.41 -10.21 -26.43
CA VAL A 332 7.39 -10.95 -25.15
C VAL A 332 6.37 -12.07 -25.29
N ASN A 333 6.80 -13.32 -25.16
CA ASN A 333 5.96 -14.52 -25.34
C ASN A 333 5.17 -14.54 -26.67
N GLY A 334 5.77 -14.03 -27.74
CA GLY A 334 5.13 -13.92 -29.05
C GLY A 334 4.13 -12.77 -29.18
N LEU A 335 3.94 -11.96 -28.13
CA LEU A 335 3.18 -10.71 -28.20
C LEU A 335 4.11 -9.60 -28.69
N SER A 336 3.77 -8.97 -29.81
CA SER A 336 4.49 -7.82 -30.33
C SER A 336 4.43 -6.65 -29.36
N VAL A 337 5.60 -6.08 -29.07
CA VAL A 337 5.79 -4.90 -28.23
C VAL A 337 5.91 -3.69 -29.15
N ASP A 338 5.10 -2.67 -28.92
CA ASP A 338 5.20 -1.43 -29.69
C ASP A 338 6.27 -0.47 -29.13
N LEU A 339 6.43 0.68 -29.80
CA LEU A 339 7.39 1.72 -29.41
C LEU A 339 7.17 2.27 -27.99
N TYR A 340 5.96 2.15 -27.46
CA TYR A 340 5.60 2.66 -26.14
C TYR A 340 5.81 1.61 -25.03
N GLY A 341 6.19 0.39 -25.40
CA GLY A 341 6.39 -0.72 -24.47
C GLY A 341 5.10 -1.44 -24.11
N ASP A 342 4.07 -1.28 -24.94
CA ASP A 342 2.77 -1.89 -24.75
C ASP A 342 2.56 -3.12 -25.65
N VAL A 343 1.71 -4.02 -25.19
CA VAL A 343 1.32 -5.27 -25.87
C VAL A 343 -0.19 -5.40 -25.91
N THR A 344 -0.71 -6.00 -26.98
CA THR A 344 -2.11 -6.42 -27.05
C THR A 344 -2.25 -7.81 -26.44
N VAL A 345 -3.23 -7.97 -25.54
CA VAL A 345 -3.53 -9.23 -24.87
C VAL A 345 -5.00 -9.63 -25.08
N PRO A 346 -5.34 -10.93 -25.09
CA PRO A 346 -6.71 -11.36 -25.34
C PRO A 346 -7.75 -10.96 -24.28
N TRP A 347 -7.30 -10.61 -23.08
CA TRP A 347 -8.14 -10.35 -21.90
C TRP A 347 -8.37 -8.85 -21.63
N SER A 348 -7.87 -7.97 -22.48
CA SER A 348 -8.04 -6.53 -22.36
C SER A 348 -8.36 -5.93 -23.72
N GLU A 349 -9.36 -5.06 -23.75
CA GLU A 349 -9.65 -4.21 -24.93
C GLU A 349 -8.54 -3.17 -25.15
N ASP A 350 -7.91 -2.72 -24.06
CA ASP A 350 -6.81 -1.78 -24.07
C ASP A 350 -5.47 -2.52 -24.14
N LYS A 351 -4.48 -1.90 -24.79
CA LYS A 351 -3.10 -2.36 -24.65
C LYS A 351 -2.62 -2.19 -23.21
N ILE A 352 -1.68 -3.04 -22.82
CA ILE A 352 -1.07 -2.98 -21.49
C ILE A 352 0.45 -2.93 -21.62
N SER A 353 1.12 -2.37 -20.63
CA SER A 353 2.57 -2.40 -20.60
C SER A 353 3.12 -3.82 -20.49
N THR A 354 4.29 -4.07 -21.07
CA THR A 354 5.02 -5.34 -20.91
C THR A 354 5.27 -5.67 -19.43
N ALA A 355 5.49 -4.64 -18.59
CA ALA A 355 5.66 -4.79 -17.15
C ALA A 355 4.39 -5.33 -16.48
N GLU A 356 3.22 -4.82 -16.87
CA GLU A 356 1.92 -5.31 -16.38
C GLU A 356 1.67 -6.75 -16.82
N TYR A 357 1.89 -7.05 -18.10
CA TYR A 357 1.80 -8.41 -18.63
C TYR A 357 2.66 -9.39 -17.83
N ILE A 358 3.94 -9.05 -17.62
CA ILE A 358 4.88 -9.87 -16.84
C ILE A 358 4.42 -10.04 -15.39
N SER A 359 3.83 -9.01 -14.78
CA SER A 359 3.36 -9.05 -13.40
C SER A 359 2.22 -10.04 -13.15
N ARG A 360 1.49 -10.43 -14.21
CA ARG A 360 0.39 -11.42 -14.16
C ARG A 360 0.85 -12.84 -14.49
N LEU A 361 2.13 -13.08 -14.72
CA LEU A 361 2.63 -14.43 -14.95
C LEU A 361 2.82 -15.17 -13.61
N ALA A 362 2.69 -16.48 -13.62
CA ALA A 362 3.03 -17.28 -12.45
C ALA A 362 4.56 -17.38 -12.30
N VAL A 363 5.06 -17.43 -11.06
CA VAL A 363 6.47 -17.72 -10.78
C VAL A 363 6.86 -19.06 -11.40
N GLY A 364 8.07 -19.14 -11.95
CA GLY A 364 8.56 -20.35 -12.63
C GLY A 364 8.10 -20.51 -14.08
N LYS A 365 7.27 -19.60 -14.61
CA LYS A 365 6.97 -19.57 -16.04
C LYS A 365 8.19 -19.11 -16.84
N LYS A 366 8.41 -19.75 -17.98
CA LYS A 366 9.39 -19.31 -18.97
C LYS A 366 8.84 -18.11 -19.72
N VAL A 367 9.69 -17.11 -19.94
CA VAL A 367 9.41 -15.95 -20.77
C VAL A 367 10.43 -15.85 -21.89
N SER A 368 9.93 -15.80 -23.11
CA SER A 368 10.73 -15.61 -24.31
C SER A 368 10.71 -14.16 -24.75
N LEU A 369 11.87 -13.61 -25.06
CA LEU A 369 12.03 -12.27 -25.62
C LEU A 369 12.62 -12.37 -27.02
N VAL A 370 12.05 -11.61 -27.96
CA VAL A 370 12.70 -11.30 -29.24
C VAL A 370 13.30 -9.92 -29.13
N VAL A 371 14.59 -9.83 -29.41
CA VAL A 371 15.39 -8.62 -29.19
C VAL A 371 16.17 -8.28 -30.45
N TYR A 372 16.27 -7.00 -30.77
CA TYR A 372 17.19 -6.52 -31.80
C TYR A 372 18.33 -5.72 -31.19
N ARG A 373 19.55 -6.05 -31.61
CA ARG A 373 20.79 -5.36 -31.23
C ARG A 373 21.55 -5.01 -32.50
N LYS A 374 21.51 -3.74 -32.90
CA LYS A 374 22.18 -3.23 -34.11
C LYS A 374 21.77 -4.02 -35.38
N GLY A 375 20.46 -4.16 -35.59
CA GLY A 375 19.87 -4.90 -36.72
C GLY A 375 19.88 -6.42 -36.58
N GLN A 376 20.62 -6.97 -35.61
CA GLN A 376 20.68 -8.42 -35.41
C GLN A 376 19.56 -8.90 -34.49
N ARG A 377 18.70 -9.78 -35.02
CA ARG A 377 17.69 -10.50 -34.23
C ARG A 377 18.36 -11.46 -33.25
N LYS A 378 17.92 -11.44 -32.00
CA LYS A 378 18.32 -12.32 -30.91
C LYS A 378 17.06 -12.83 -30.21
N GLN A 379 17.17 -13.98 -29.58
CA GLN A 379 16.10 -14.56 -28.79
C GLN A 379 16.66 -15.01 -27.46
N PHE A 380 16.00 -14.60 -26.37
CA PHE A 380 16.35 -14.98 -25.02
C PHE A 380 15.17 -15.70 -24.38
N VAL A 381 15.45 -16.70 -23.56
CA VAL A 381 14.45 -17.36 -22.73
C VAL A 381 14.95 -17.33 -21.31
N CYS A 382 14.15 -16.77 -20.41
CA CYS A 382 14.44 -16.77 -18.99
C CYS A 382 13.28 -17.42 -18.23
N THR A 383 13.55 -17.88 -17.01
CA THR A 383 12.50 -18.34 -16.09
C THR A 383 12.40 -17.32 -14.97
N PHE A 384 11.20 -16.81 -14.71
CA PHE A 384 11.03 -15.86 -13.64
C PHE A 384 11.13 -16.53 -12.28
N ASN A 385 11.96 -15.93 -11.44
CA ASN A 385 12.03 -16.21 -10.02
C ASN A 385 11.38 -15.06 -9.26
N ARG A 386 11.07 -15.29 -7.98
CA ARG A 386 10.63 -14.21 -7.09
C ARG A 386 11.75 -13.17 -6.98
N LYS A 387 11.38 -11.89 -7.04
CA LYS A 387 12.32 -10.79 -6.74
C LYS A 387 12.90 -11.01 -5.35
N LYS A 388 14.24 -11.01 -5.23
CA LYS A 388 14.89 -11.12 -3.92
C LYS A 388 14.60 -9.85 -3.12
N LEU A 389 14.56 -9.97 -1.79
CA LEU A 389 14.44 -8.79 -0.95
C LEU A 389 15.70 -7.93 -1.12
N ALA A 390 15.53 -6.71 -1.62
CA ALA A 390 16.62 -5.75 -1.75
C ALA A 390 17.16 -5.40 -0.34
N PRO A 391 18.49 -5.23 -0.17
CA PRO A 391 19.05 -4.78 1.11
C PRO A 391 18.44 -3.47 1.62
N VAL A 392 18.15 -2.52 0.72
CA VAL A 392 17.36 -1.33 1.06
C VAL A 392 15.87 -1.68 0.95
N ARG A 393 15.23 -1.88 2.10
CA ARG A 393 13.81 -2.24 2.17
C ARG A 393 12.92 -1.00 1.99
N MET A 394 11.68 -1.20 1.54
CA MET A 394 10.70 -0.11 1.57
C MET A 394 10.32 0.26 3.00
N VAL A 395 10.00 -0.76 3.82
CA VAL A 395 9.62 -0.69 5.24
C VAL A 395 9.86 -2.06 5.87
N TYR A 396 10.07 -2.12 7.20
CA TYR A 396 9.98 -3.39 7.93
C TYR A 396 8.52 -3.65 8.31
N PRO A 397 8.02 -4.88 8.20
CA PRO A 397 6.70 -5.21 8.73
C PRO A 397 6.61 -4.86 10.23
N GLY A 398 5.43 -4.44 10.69
CA GLY A 398 5.22 -4.01 12.09
C GLY A 398 5.35 -5.13 13.14
N TYR A 399 5.50 -6.39 12.71
CA TYR A 399 5.83 -7.53 13.57
C TYR A 399 7.33 -7.82 13.63
N GLU A 400 8.16 -7.16 12.82
CA GLU A 400 9.62 -7.23 12.91
C GLU A 400 10.15 -6.11 13.82
N GLU A 401 11.10 -6.42 14.69
CA GLU A 401 11.83 -5.38 15.42
C GLU A 401 12.66 -4.52 14.45
N LEU A 402 12.60 -3.20 14.60
CA LEU A 402 13.43 -2.31 13.80
C LEU A 402 14.91 -2.39 14.23
N PRO A 403 15.82 -2.85 13.35
CA PRO A 403 17.23 -2.92 13.70
C PRO A 403 17.84 -1.52 13.75
N TYR A 404 18.49 -1.19 14.86
CA TYR A 404 19.26 0.05 14.99
C TYR A 404 20.45 -0.13 15.94
N GLU A 405 21.39 0.81 15.85
CA GLU A 405 22.48 1.00 16.81
C GLU A 405 22.48 2.47 17.24
N SER A 406 22.83 2.73 18.50
CA SER A 406 22.99 4.11 18.98
C SER A 406 24.33 4.25 19.69
N PHE A 407 25.10 5.29 19.33
CA PHE A 407 26.38 5.59 19.97
C PHE A 407 26.61 7.10 19.95
N GLY A 408 27.01 7.66 21.10
CA GLY A 408 27.37 9.07 21.22
C GLY A 408 26.26 10.04 20.85
N GLY A 409 25.01 9.57 20.80
CA GLY A 409 23.83 10.30 20.34
C GLY A 409 23.44 10.12 18.88
N TYR A 410 24.24 9.46 18.06
CA TYR A 410 23.78 9.05 16.73
C TYR A 410 22.84 7.87 16.86
N VAL A 411 21.73 7.92 16.13
CA VAL A 411 20.83 6.77 15.93
C VAL A 411 21.01 6.32 14.49
N VAL A 412 21.47 5.10 14.31
CA VAL A 412 21.88 4.55 13.02
C VAL A 412 21.04 3.33 12.68
N MET A 413 20.47 3.34 11.47
CA MET A 413 19.63 2.26 10.97
C MET A 413 20.09 1.79 9.60
N PRO A 414 19.81 0.53 9.20
CA PRO A 414 19.78 0.16 7.80
C PRO A 414 18.86 1.10 7.03
N LEU A 415 19.34 1.60 5.89
CA LEU A 415 18.58 2.51 5.05
C LEU A 415 17.31 1.83 4.54
N MET A 416 16.20 2.54 4.68
CA MET A 416 14.89 2.18 4.14
C MET A 416 14.38 3.30 3.23
N LEU A 417 13.55 2.95 2.25
CA LEU A 417 12.96 3.94 1.34
C LEU A 417 12.02 4.90 2.08
N ASN A 418 11.31 4.42 3.11
CA ASN A 418 10.45 5.30 3.92
C ASN A 418 11.24 6.27 4.82
N HIS A 419 12.57 6.22 4.89
CA HIS A 419 13.37 7.31 5.47
C HIS A 419 13.45 8.55 4.55
N LEU A 420 13.40 8.36 3.23
CA LEU A 420 13.64 9.42 2.25
C LEU A 420 12.69 10.61 2.44
N PRO A 421 11.36 10.43 2.56
CA PRO A 421 10.43 11.55 2.74
C PRO A 421 10.74 12.43 3.98
N HIS A 422 11.35 11.83 5.01
CA HIS A 422 11.69 12.52 6.25
C HIS A 422 13.07 13.20 6.21
N LEU A 423 14.04 12.59 5.52
CA LEU A 423 15.45 13.00 5.61
C LEU A 423 15.96 13.70 4.35
N VAL A 424 15.31 13.56 3.19
CA VAL A 424 15.82 14.10 1.92
C VAL A 424 15.93 15.63 1.93
N LYS A 425 15.06 16.32 2.67
CA LYS A 425 15.12 17.79 2.79
C LYS A 425 16.39 18.28 3.49
N THR A 426 16.91 17.51 4.44
CA THR A 426 18.12 17.83 5.20
C THR A 426 19.37 17.14 4.64
N ALA A 427 19.20 16.04 3.90
CA ALA A 427 20.26 15.28 3.24
C ALA A 427 19.84 14.91 1.79
N PRO A 428 19.96 15.86 0.83
CA PRO A 428 19.51 15.65 -0.55
C PRO A 428 20.17 14.46 -1.27
N GLY A 429 21.39 14.09 -0.85
CA GLY A 429 22.11 12.92 -1.38
C GLY A 429 21.38 11.59 -1.18
N LEU A 430 20.38 11.51 -0.30
CA LEU A 430 19.52 10.34 -0.14
C LEU A 430 18.59 10.09 -1.34
N ALA A 431 18.29 11.12 -2.14
CA ALA A 431 17.34 10.99 -3.25
C ALA A 431 17.75 9.91 -4.27
N LYS A 432 19.06 9.68 -4.46
CA LYS A 432 19.58 8.64 -5.36
C LYS A 432 19.10 7.23 -5.00
N PHE A 433 18.77 6.95 -3.73
CA PHE A 433 18.29 5.64 -3.30
C PHE A 433 16.84 5.36 -3.72
N ALA A 434 16.12 6.37 -4.23
CA ALA A 434 14.85 6.15 -4.91
C ALA A 434 15.02 5.34 -6.22
N GLU A 435 16.22 5.38 -6.83
CA GLU A 435 16.53 4.58 -8.00
C GLU A 435 16.79 3.12 -7.59
N GLU A 436 16.08 2.17 -8.19
CA GLU A 436 16.12 0.74 -7.83
C GLU A 436 17.53 0.14 -7.88
N LYS A 437 18.36 0.58 -8.83
CA LYS A 437 19.76 0.14 -8.96
C LYS A 437 20.64 0.52 -7.76
N MET A 438 20.23 1.50 -6.96
CA MET A 438 20.95 1.96 -5.76
C MET A 438 20.52 1.18 -4.49
N GLN A 439 19.58 0.26 -4.61
CA GLN A 439 18.99 -0.49 -3.48
C GLN A 439 19.62 -1.88 -3.30
N ASP A 440 20.58 -2.24 -4.17
CA ASP A 440 21.22 -3.56 -4.26
C ASP A 440 22.22 -3.86 -3.14
N LYS A 441 22.65 -2.83 -2.41
CA LYS A 441 23.65 -2.91 -1.36
C LYS A 441 23.09 -2.38 -0.04
N PRO A 442 23.48 -2.98 1.09
CA PRO A 442 23.10 -2.44 2.38
C PRO A 442 23.80 -1.11 2.61
N HIS A 443 23.08 -0.19 3.25
CA HIS A 443 23.57 1.13 3.62
C HIS A 443 23.12 1.43 5.04
N LEU A 444 23.94 2.15 5.79
CA LEU A 444 23.56 2.68 7.10
C LEU A 444 23.32 4.18 7.00
N VAL A 445 22.24 4.66 7.60
CA VAL A 445 21.90 6.08 7.64
C VAL A 445 21.76 6.55 9.08
N VAL A 446 22.26 7.75 9.37
CA VAL A 446 22.00 8.43 10.65
C VAL A 446 20.58 8.99 10.61
N THR A 447 19.63 8.32 11.23
CA THR A 447 18.22 8.71 11.17
C THR A 447 17.88 9.86 12.12
N TYR A 448 18.58 9.91 13.26
CA TYR A 448 18.34 10.91 14.29
C TYR A 448 19.62 11.22 15.07
N VAL A 449 19.68 12.43 15.64
CA VAL A 449 20.76 12.87 16.54
C VAL A 449 20.12 13.30 17.85
N LEU A 450 20.37 12.54 18.92
CA LEU A 450 19.81 12.79 20.24
C LEU A 450 20.25 14.18 20.76
N PRO A 451 19.33 15.09 21.11
CA PRO A 451 19.66 16.36 21.73
C PRO A 451 20.57 16.22 22.95
N ASN A 452 21.47 17.19 23.17
CA ASN A 452 22.43 17.22 24.27
C ASN A 452 23.45 16.07 24.34
N SER A 453 23.49 15.19 23.34
CA SER A 453 24.54 14.16 23.22
C SER A 453 25.90 14.73 22.78
N PRO A 454 27.00 13.96 22.90
CA PRO A 454 28.29 14.32 22.28
C PRO A 454 28.17 14.67 20.79
N ALA A 455 27.45 13.86 20.02
CA ALA A 455 27.17 14.09 18.60
C ALA A 455 26.43 15.42 18.35
N TYR A 456 25.40 15.72 19.14
CA TYR A 456 24.65 16.96 19.03
C TYR A 456 25.52 18.18 19.33
N ARG A 457 26.34 18.10 20.38
CA ARG A 457 27.26 19.18 20.79
C ARG A 457 28.39 19.42 19.79
N ALA A 458 28.74 18.44 18.97
CA ALA A 458 29.67 18.62 17.85
C ALA A 458 29.12 19.58 16.77
N ARG A 459 27.80 19.84 16.76
CA ARG A 459 27.10 20.76 15.82
C ARG A 459 27.30 20.42 14.33
N LEU A 460 27.71 19.20 14.03
CA LEU A 460 27.85 18.70 12.66
C LEU A 460 26.51 18.08 12.22
N ARG A 461 25.94 18.62 11.15
CA ARG A 461 24.66 18.18 10.59
C ARG A 461 24.86 16.95 9.70
N ILE A 462 24.90 15.77 10.31
CA ILE A 462 25.00 14.50 9.58
C ILE A 462 23.72 13.65 9.65
N GLN A 463 22.62 14.20 10.18
CA GLN A 463 21.32 13.52 10.10
C GLN A 463 20.89 13.37 8.63
N GLY A 464 20.52 12.15 8.25
CA GLY A 464 20.25 11.75 6.88
C GLY A 464 21.49 11.36 6.08
N SER A 465 22.70 11.54 6.61
CA SER A 465 23.91 11.08 5.91
C SER A 465 24.05 9.56 5.97
N VAL A 466 24.48 8.98 4.85
CA VAL A 466 24.84 7.57 4.76
C VAL A 466 26.27 7.38 5.24
N LEU A 467 26.50 6.39 6.10
CA LEU A 467 27.84 6.07 6.61
C LEU A 467 28.68 5.40 5.52
N LYS A 468 29.95 5.78 5.47
CA LYS A 468 30.97 5.20 4.58
C LYS A 468 32.02 4.46 5.39
N LYS A 469 32.54 5.08 6.45
CA LYS A 469 33.50 4.45 7.36
C LYS A 469 33.25 4.85 8.81
N VAL A 470 33.61 3.96 9.73
CA VAL A 470 33.76 4.25 11.16
C VAL A 470 35.13 3.74 11.59
N ASN A 471 35.92 4.56 12.29
CA ASN A 471 37.30 4.22 12.70
C ASN A 471 38.17 3.72 11.54
N GLY A 472 38.04 4.34 10.36
CA GLY A 472 38.76 3.95 9.15
C GLY A 472 38.28 2.67 8.47
N GLN A 473 37.39 1.89 9.11
CA GLN A 473 36.81 0.66 8.57
C GLN A 473 35.53 0.96 7.77
N LYS A 474 35.35 0.30 6.62
CA LYS A 474 34.15 0.47 5.79
C LYS A 474 32.93 -0.14 6.50
N VAL A 475 31.82 0.59 6.55
CA VAL A 475 30.57 0.12 7.16
C VAL A 475 29.41 0.18 6.19
N SER A 476 28.60 -0.88 6.17
CA SER A 476 27.38 -0.99 5.34
C SER A 476 26.23 -1.69 6.05
N THR A 477 26.54 -2.51 7.07
CA THR A 477 25.59 -3.22 7.94
C THR A 477 25.79 -2.85 9.41
N LEU A 478 24.81 -3.11 10.28
CA LEU A 478 24.95 -2.86 11.72
C LEU A 478 26.07 -3.72 12.34
N ASP A 479 26.32 -4.91 11.79
CA ASP A 479 27.43 -5.74 12.26
C ASP A 479 28.77 -5.13 11.89
N ASP A 480 28.94 -4.60 10.66
CA ASP A 480 30.15 -3.85 10.29
C ASP A 480 30.37 -2.68 11.26
N LEU A 481 29.29 -1.95 11.60
CA LEU A 481 29.33 -0.82 12.52
C LEU A 481 29.79 -1.27 13.92
N ARG A 482 29.22 -2.35 14.47
CA ARG A 482 29.59 -2.87 15.78
C ARG A 482 31.07 -3.27 15.83
N HIS A 483 31.56 -3.96 14.81
CA HIS A 483 32.98 -4.32 14.71
C HIS A 483 33.87 -3.08 14.62
N ALA A 484 33.49 -2.09 13.80
CA ALA A 484 34.23 -0.85 13.67
C ALA A 484 34.27 -0.02 14.96
N LEU A 485 33.18 -0.01 15.75
CA LEU A 485 33.13 0.66 17.05
C LEU A 485 34.05 0.00 18.09
N ALA A 486 34.19 -1.33 18.05
CA ALA A 486 35.07 -2.08 18.94
C ALA A 486 36.55 -1.71 18.76
N ASP A 487 36.98 -1.46 17.52
CA ASP A 487 38.37 -1.10 17.15
C ASP A 487 38.66 0.42 17.27
N SER A 488 38.07 1.08 18.27
CA SER A 488 38.29 2.51 18.53
C SER A 488 39.45 2.75 19.49
N GLY A 489 40.36 3.66 19.14
CA GLY A 489 41.26 4.32 20.09
C GLY A 489 40.51 5.34 20.96
N ASP A 490 41.16 6.44 21.34
CA ASP A 490 40.54 7.47 22.20
C ASP A 490 39.41 8.27 21.53
N GLN A 491 39.30 8.14 20.20
CA GLN A 491 38.28 8.80 19.39
C GLN A 491 37.49 7.79 18.57
N ILE A 492 36.19 8.08 18.41
CA ILE A 492 35.31 7.43 17.45
C ILE A 492 35.19 8.37 16.24
N THR A 493 35.66 7.93 15.08
CA THR A 493 35.57 8.70 13.84
C THR A 493 34.47 8.16 12.94
N VAL A 494 33.71 9.05 12.29
CA VAL A 494 32.61 8.71 11.39
C VAL A 494 32.80 9.48 10.09
N GLU A 495 32.96 8.77 8.97
CA GLU A 495 33.04 9.32 7.62
C GLU A 495 31.75 8.99 6.86
N THR A 496 31.10 9.99 6.26
CA THR A 496 29.89 9.82 5.46
C THR A 496 30.20 9.65 3.96
N THR A 497 29.21 9.21 3.17
CA THR A 497 29.36 9.11 1.71
C THR A 497 29.57 10.46 1.02
N ASP A 498 29.18 11.55 1.69
CA ASP A 498 29.37 12.92 1.21
C ASP A 498 30.71 13.51 1.68
N ASN A 499 31.61 12.65 2.17
CA ASN A 499 32.96 12.96 2.66
C ASN A 499 33.00 13.91 3.87
N VAL A 500 31.94 13.94 4.67
CA VAL A 500 31.96 14.61 5.98
C VAL A 500 32.65 13.67 6.97
N LEU A 501 33.68 14.17 7.66
CA LEU A 501 34.38 13.45 8.72
C LEU A 501 34.06 14.09 10.09
N VAL A 502 33.62 13.26 11.03
CA VAL A 502 33.33 13.62 12.41
C VAL A 502 34.25 12.82 13.33
N ALA A 503 34.71 13.41 14.43
CA ALA A 503 35.38 12.71 15.52
C ALA A 503 34.68 13.03 16.85
N LEU A 504 34.41 11.99 17.64
CA LEU A 504 33.86 12.08 19.00
C LEU A 504 34.86 11.47 19.99
N SER A 505 35.00 12.06 21.18
CA SER A 505 35.77 11.45 22.26
C SER A 505 35.06 10.19 22.76
N LYS A 506 35.77 9.05 22.78
CA LYS A 506 35.23 7.76 23.21
C LYS A 506 34.75 7.81 24.67
N ASP A 507 35.55 8.41 25.55
CA ASP A 507 35.20 8.56 26.97
C ASP A 507 33.89 9.31 27.16
N LYS A 508 33.72 10.47 26.48
CA LYS A 508 32.46 11.25 26.56
C LYS A 508 31.27 10.49 26.00
N VAL A 509 31.48 9.67 24.97
CA VAL A 509 30.43 8.81 24.41
C VAL A 509 29.99 7.79 25.45
N LEU A 510 30.94 7.04 26.04
CA LEU A 510 30.67 6.00 27.03
C LEU A 510 30.05 6.57 28.31
N GLU A 511 30.54 7.70 28.80
CA GLU A 511 30.00 8.38 29.99
C GLU A 511 28.55 8.83 29.78
N SER A 512 28.21 9.33 28.59
CA SER A 512 26.87 9.85 28.30
C SER A 512 25.82 8.78 27.99
N GLU A 513 26.22 7.59 27.56
CA GLU A 513 25.32 6.57 27.00
C GLU A 513 24.23 6.12 27.99
N PRO A 514 24.51 5.81 29.28
CA PRO A 514 23.46 5.41 30.21
C PRO A 514 22.42 6.52 30.43
N MET A 515 22.86 7.78 30.51
CA MET A 515 21.97 8.93 30.68
C MET A 515 21.10 9.14 29.42
N LEU A 516 21.68 9.01 28.22
CA LEU A 516 20.92 9.11 26.97
C LEU A 516 19.87 8.00 26.88
N ALA A 517 20.24 6.75 27.17
CA ALA A 517 19.34 5.61 27.22
C ALA A 517 18.14 5.85 28.15
N GLN A 518 18.40 6.41 29.34
CA GLN A 518 17.37 6.75 30.31
C GLN A 518 16.46 7.89 29.83
N VAL A 519 17.03 9.02 29.41
CA VAL A 519 16.27 10.22 29.01
C VAL A 519 15.39 9.96 27.78
N PHE A 520 15.88 9.18 26.83
CA PHE A 520 15.19 8.91 25.57
C PHE A 520 14.45 7.57 25.55
N GLY A 521 14.52 6.78 26.63
CA GLY A 521 13.74 5.56 26.81
C GLY A 521 14.14 4.40 25.90
N TYR A 522 15.43 4.25 25.58
CA TYR A 522 15.94 3.15 24.76
C TYR A 522 16.85 2.21 25.54
N LYS A 523 16.91 0.94 25.12
CA LYS A 523 17.86 -0.03 25.69
C LYS A 523 19.23 0.19 25.06
N VAL A 524 20.29 0.22 25.88
CA VAL A 524 21.67 0.30 25.37
C VAL A 524 21.89 -0.78 24.29
N THR A 525 22.34 -0.32 23.12
CA THR A 525 22.44 -1.13 21.91
C THR A 525 23.64 -2.09 21.96
N PRO A 526 23.63 -3.19 21.17
CA PRO A 526 24.62 -4.26 21.31
C PRO A 526 26.08 -3.83 21.19
N GLY A 527 26.40 -2.94 20.25
CA GLY A 527 27.76 -2.40 20.08
C GLY A 527 28.19 -1.55 21.27
N MET A 528 27.31 -0.68 21.78
CA MET A 528 27.63 0.09 23.00
C MET A 528 27.74 -0.75 24.26
N LYS A 529 26.94 -1.82 24.38
CA LYS A 529 27.08 -2.78 25.51
C LYS A 529 28.45 -3.43 25.55
N GLN A 530 29.06 -3.71 24.41
CA GLN A 530 30.40 -4.31 24.35
C GLN A 530 31.51 -3.34 24.81
N LEU A 531 31.27 -2.03 24.65
CA LEU A 531 32.23 -0.99 25.02
C LEU A 531 32.08 -0.50 26.45
N LEU A 532 30.89 -0.62 27.04
CA LEU A 532 30.64 -0.18 28.42
C LEU A 532 31.27 -1.14 29.45
N PRO A 533 31.85 -0.63 30.55
CA PRO A 533 32.27 -1.47 31.67
C PRO A 533 31.07 -2.24 32.26
N GLN A 534 31.28 -3.49 32.69
CA GLN A 534 30.21 -4.38 33.19
C GLN A 534 29.33 -3.78 34.31
N GLN A 535 29.84 -2.84 35.11
CA GLN A 535 29.10 -2.15 36.17
C GLN A 535 28.14 -1.05 35.68
N ALA A 536 28.33 -0.50 34.48
CA ALA A 536 27.45 0.52 33.89
C ALA A 536 26.23 -0.10 33.20
N SER A 537 26.31 -1.37 32.80
CA SER A 537 25.24 -2.09 32.12
C SER A 537 24.05 -2.44 33.03
N SER A 538 24.28 -2.59 34.34
CA SER A 538 23.24 -2.95 35.33
C SER A 538 22.38 -1.76 35.77
N ILE A 539 22.94 -0.55 35.81
CA ILE A 539 22.21 0.68 36.19
C ILE A 539 21.15 1.03 35.12
N ALA A 540 21.42 0.76 33.85
CA ALA A 540 20.47 0.93 32.76
C ALA A 540 19.31 -0.11 32.76
N GLN A 541 19.36 -1.14 33.60
CA GLN A 541 18.36 -2.22 33.66
C GLN A 541 17.45 -2.17 34.90
N GLN A 542 17.75 -1.36 35.93
CA GLN A 542 17.15 -1.50 37.26
C GLN A 542 16.31 -0.31 37.76
N MET A 543 16.07 0.75 36.99
CA MET A 543 15.23 1.86 37.45
C MET A 543 13.83 1.84 36.81
N PRO A 544 12.74 2.10 37.57
CA PRO A 544 11.39 1.96 37.06
C PRO A 544 11.12 3.00 35.97
N LEU A 545 10.42 2.57 34.93
CA LEU A 545 9.75 3.45 33.96
C LEU A 545 8.82 4.37 34.77
N ALA A 546 9.14 5.65 34.84
CA ALA A 546 8.28 6.68 35.43
C ALA A 546 7.19 7.10 34.45
#